data_AF-A0A182XXF8-F1
#
_entry.id   AF-A0A182XXF8-F1
#
_cell.length_a   1.000
_cell.length_b   1.000
_cell.length_c   1.000
_cell.angle_alpha   90.00
_cell.angle_beta   90.00
_cell.angle_gamma   90.00
#
_symmetry.space_group_name_H-M   'P 1'
#
loop_
_entity.id
_entity.type
_entity.pdbx_description
1 polymer ?
#
loop_
_entity_poly.entity_id
_entity_poly.type
_entity_poly.pdbx_seq_one_letter_code
_entity_poly.pdbx_strand_id
1 'polypeptide(L)'
;MKPDTQKLDTSPWDQLDQMVKETRHFLDEYDEIVLHKELYRTLFMYHLTYLRDEVILLLKKFTTLPKDIAEEKEIECCGVMYNDKDAFKQHYEDAHNKKVLQSASLCEVFGAALKC
;
A
#
# COMPACT_ATOMS: atom_id res chain seq x y z
N MET A 1 -4.40 67.72 18.77
CA MET A 1 -3.01 67.41 18.40
C MET A 1 -3.07 66.18 17.51
N LYS A 2 -3.02 66.33 16.18
CA LYS A 2 -2.96 65.19 15.26
C LYS A 2 -1.49 64.77 15.16
N PRO A 3 -1.15 63.48 15.20
CA PRO A 3 0.20 63.06 14.87
C PRO A 3 0.36 63.11 13.36
N ASP A 4 1.31 63.91 12.89
CA ASP A 4 1.76 63.91 11.50
C ASP A 4 2.47 62.59 11.21
N THR A 5 1.85 61.76 10.39
CA THR A 5 2.50 60.59 9.80
C THR A 5 3.44 61.09 8.69
N GLN A 6 4.66 61.45 9.04
CA GLN A 6 5.72 61.71 8.06
C GLN A 6 6.04 60.40 7.32
N LYS A 7 5.48 60.24 6.11
CA LYS A 7 6.05 59.34 5.11
C LYS A 7 7.42 59.93 4.72
N LEU A 8 8.49 59.28 5.17
CA LEU A 8 9.84 59.55 4.67
C LEU A 8 9.84 59.34 3.16
N ASP A 9 10.06 60.41 2.41
CA ASP A 9 10.15 60.39 0.96
C ASP A 9 11.51 59.77 0.59
N THR A 10 11.52 58.45 0.44
CA THR A 10 12.73 57.70 0.10
C THR A 10 13.18 58.14 -1.29
N SER A 11 14.43 58.59 -1.43
CA SER A 11 14.97 59.05 -2.71
C SER A 11 14.81 57.96 -3.78
N PRO A 12 14.53 58.31 -5.05
CA PRO A 12 14.46 57.34 -6.15
C PRO A 12 15.71 56.46 -6.24
N TRP A 13 16.86 56.98 -5.84
CA TRP A 13 18.13 56.24 -5.79
C TRP A 13 18.19 55.20 -4.68
N ASP A 14 17.59 55.49 -3.52
CA ASP A 14 17.51 54.54 -2.40
C ASP A 14 16.54 53.40 -2.73
N GLN A 15 15.45 53.71 -3.44
CA GLN A 15 14.51 52.70 -3.94
C GLN A 15 15.17 51.79 -4.98
N LEU A 16 15.98 52.37 -5.88
CA LEU A 16 16.74 51.61 -6.87
C LEU A 16 17.78 50.70 -6.21
N ASP A 17 18.53 51.21 -5.24
CA ASP A 17 19.52 50.42 -4.48
C ASP A 17 18.86 49.27 -3.72
N GLN A 18 17.71 49.53 -3.08
CA GLN A 18 16.92 48.51 -2.41
C GLN A 18 16.42 47.44 -3.39
N MET A 19 15.87 47.83 -4.53
CA MET A 19 15.40 46.90 -5.57
C MET A 19 16.55 46.02 -6.09
N VAL A 20 17.73 46.60 -6.28
CA VAL A 20 18.92 45.87 -6.73
C VAL A 20 19.38 44.86 -5.68
N LYS A 21 19.34 45.22 -4.39
CA LYS A 21 19.67 44.29 -3.29
C LYS A 21 18.68 43.15 -3.20
N GLU A 22 17.39 43.45 -3.25
CA GLU A 22 16.32 42.45 -3.23
C GLU A 22 16.41 41.50 -4.42
N THR A 23 16.71 42.03 -5.61
CA THR A 23 16.89 41.20 -6.81
C THR A 23 18.08 40.26 -6.69
N ARG A 24 19.22 40.73 -6.15
CA ARG A 24 20.38 39.85 -5.91
C ARG A 24 20.05 38.77 -4.89
N HIS A 25 19.41 39.15 -3.80
CA HIS A 25 19.03 38.20 -2.75
C HIS A 25 18.09 37.11 -3.30
N PHE A 26 17.10 37.48 -4.09
CA PHE A 26 16.21 36.53 -4.77
C PHE A 26 16.97 35.58 -5.70
N LEU A 27 17.94 36.08 -6.47
CA LEU A 27 18.74 35.26 -7.37
C LEU A 27 19.60 34.25 -6.59
N ASP A 28 20.19 34.68 -5.47
CA ASP A 28 20.98 33.79 -4.60
C ASP A 28 20.10 32.66 -4.03
N GLU A 29 18.90 32.98 -3.54
CA GLU A 29 17.94 31.99 -3.04
C GLU A 29 17.45 31.05 -4.15
N TYR A 30 17.19 31.60 -5.34
CA TYR A 30 16.76 30.81 -6.50
C TYR A 30 17.83 29.82 -6.94
N ASP A 31 19.09 30.26 -7.03
CA ASP A 31 20.22 29.41 -7.39
C ASP A 31 20.44 28.32 -6.36
N GLU A 32 20.28 28.62 -5.07
CA GLU A 32 20.33 27.61 -4.00
C GLU A 32 19.24 26.54 -4.20
N ILE A 33 17.98 26.94 -4.44
CA ILE A 33 16.88 26.00 -4.65
C ILE A 33 17.12 25.13 -5.91
N VAL A 34 17.56 25.74 -7.01
CA VAL A 34 17.80 25.04 -8.28
C VAL A 34 18.97 24.07 -8.17
N LEU A 35 20.06 24.46 -7.51
CA LEU A 35 21.23 23.61 -7.29
C LEU A 35 20.86 22.33 -6.53
N HIS A 36 20.03 22.46 -5.50
CA HIS A 36 19.62 21.33 -4.68
C HIS A 36 18.58 20.43 -5.37
N LYS A 37 17.78 20.95 -6.31
CA LYS A 37 16.74 20.19 -7.03
C LYS A 37 17.30 18.96 -7.76
N GLU A 38 18.38 19.12 -8.53
CA GLU A 38 18.95 18.00 -9.28
C GLU A 38 19.69 17.00 -8.38
N LEU A 39 20.31 17.48 -7.30
CA LEU A 39 20.93 16.62 -6.28
C LEU A 39 19.88 15.74 -5.60
N TYR A 40 18.77 16.32 -5.12
CA TYR A 40 17.68 15.56 -4.53
C TYR A 40 17.03 14.60 -5.53
N ARG A 41 16.84 15.03 -6.79
CA ARG A 41 16.31 14.17 -7.85
C ARG A 41 17.20 12.95 -8.09
N THR A 42 18.51 13.15 -8.15
CA THR A 42 19.48 12.08 -8.36
C THR A 42 19.53 11.12 -7.19
N LEU A 43 19.59 11.63 -5.96
CA LEU A 43 19.59 10.82 -4.74
C LEU A 43 18.30 10.00 -4.62
N PHE A 44 17.15 10.62 -4.88
CA PHE A 44 15.86 9.94 -4.86
C PHE A 44 15.77 8.82 -5.90
N MET A 45 16.22 9.08 -7.13
CA MET A 45 16.26 8.06 -8.19
C MET A 45 17.21 6.90 -7.87
N TYR A 46 18.35 7.18 -7.24
CA TYR A 46 19.27 6.15 -6.76
C TYR A 46 18.60 5.24 -5.73
N HIS A 47 17.94 5.80 -4.72
CA HIS A 47 17.24 5.02 -3.69
C HIS A 47 16.07 4.21 -4.27
N LEU A 48 15.28 4.79 -5.18
CA LEU A 48 14.20 4.06 -5.85
C LEU A 48 14.72 2.90 -6.69
N THR A 49 15.85 3.11 -7.40
CA THR A 49 16.49 2.08 -8.20
C THR A 49 16.97 0.93 -7.33
N TYR A 50 17.62 1.23 -6.21
CA TYR A 50 18.05 0.24 -5.23
C TYR A 50 16.86 -0.58 -4.69
N LEU A 51 15.80 0.08 -4.26
CA LEU A 51 14.59 -0.60 -3.76
C LEU A 51 13.94 -1.48 -4.83
N ARG A 52 13.86 -1.01 -6.07
CA ARG A 52 13.34 -1.80 -7.19
C ARG A 52 14.16 -3.07 -7.39
N ASP A 53 15.49 -2.96 -7.38
CA ASP A 53 16.38 -4.09 -7.63
C ASP A 53 16.30 -5.13 -6.50
N GLU A 54 16.18 -4.68 -5.24
CA GLU A 54 15.91 -5.55 -4.08
C GLU A 54 14.57 -6.28 -4.20
N VAL A 55 13.51 -5.59 -4.62
CA VAL A 55 12.19 -6.22 -4.86
C VAL A 55 12.27 -7.25 -5.98
N ILE A 56 12.99 -6.95 -7.07
CA ILE A 56 13.21 -7.91 -8.17
C ILE A 56 13.95 -9.15 -7.64
N LEU A 57 14.98 -8.98 -6.80
CA LEU A 57 15.71 -10.09 -6.22
C LEU A 57 14.81 -10.95 -5.32
N LEU A 58 13.95 -10.32 -4.51
CA LEU A 58 12.98 -11.00 -3.67
C LEU A 58 11.98 -11.80 -4.53
N LEU A 59 11.40 -11.18 -5.55
CA LEU A 59 10.48 -11.85 -6.47
C LEU A 59 11.14 -13.02 -7.18
N LYS A 60 12.40 -12.85 -7.63
CA LYS A 60 13.19 -13.94 -8.21
C LYS A 60 13.26 -15.13 -7.26
N LYS A 61 13.62 -14.91 -5.99
CA LYS A 61 13.65 -15.97 -4.97
C LYS A 61 12.32 -16.70 -4.88
N PHE A 62 11.19 -15.99 -4.85
CA PHE A 62 9.86 -16.61 -4.83
C PHE A 62 9.52 -17.38 -6.11
N THR A 63 9.91 -16.87 -7.29
CA THR A 63 9.68 -17.55 -8.57
C THR A 63 10.60 -18.75 -8.83
N THR A 64 11.76 -18.79 -8.17
CA THR A 64 12.72 -19.90 -8.26
C THR A 64 12.52 -20.94 -7.17
N LEU A 65 11.60 -20.71 -6.22
CA LEU A 65 11.15 -21.79 -5.34
C LEU A 65 10.54 -22.87 -6.24
N PRO A 66 10.96 -24.14 -6.13
CA PRO A 66 10.31 -25.22 -6.84
C PRO A 66 8.80 -25.15 -6.56
N LYS A 67 7.98 -25.19 -7.61
CA LYS A 67 6.53 -25.45 -7.46
C LYS A 67 6.27 -26.84 -6.86
N ASP A 68 7.31 -27.65 -6.76
CA ASP A 68 7.28 -29.06 -6.40
C ASP A 68 7.70 -29.24 -4.94
N ILE A 69 6.80 -28.84 -4.02
CA ILE A 69 6.31 -29.75 -2.97
C ILE A 69 4.82 -29.44 -2.74
N ALA A 70 4.04 -29.28 -3.80
CA ALA A 70 2.70 -29.82 -3.75
C ALA A 70 2.87 -31.34 -3.94
N GLU A 71 3.40 -32.03 -2.92
CA GLU A 71 2.98 -33.40 -2.73
C GLU A 71 1.46 -33.33 -2.74
N GLU A 72 0.81 -33.95 -3.72
CA GLU A 72 -0.60 -34.28 -3.61
C GLU A 72 -0.69 -35.19 -2.40
N LYS A 73 -0.76 -34.58 -1.21
CA LYS A 73 -0.85 -35.29 0.05
C LYS A 73 -2.18 -35.99 0.02
N GLU A 74 -2.12 -37.31 -0.05
CA GLU A 74 -3.26 -38.17 0.11
C GLU A 74 -3.98 -37.75 1.40
N ILE A 75 -5.25 -37.39 1.27
CA ILE A 75 -6.08 -36.96 2.39
C ILE A 75 -6.73 -38.21 2.97
N GLU A 76 -6.41 -38.59 4.20
CA GLU A 76 -7.09 -39.69 4.88
C GLU A 76 -8.40 -39.22 5.53
N CYS A 77 -9.51 -39.89 5.25
CA CYS A 77 -10.79 -39.67 5.92
C CYS A 77 -11.55 -40.99 6.07
N CYS A 78 -12.08 -41.27 7.27
CA CYS A 78 -12.76 -42.53 7.60
C CYS A 78 -11.94 -43.81 7.27
N GLY A 79 -10.61 -43.74 7.33
CA GLY A 79 -9.71 -44.85 6.98
C GLY A 79 -9.56 -45.09 5.47
N VAL A 80 -10.02 -44.16 4.63
CA VAL A 80 -9.87 -44.17 3.17
C VAL A 80 -8.94 -43.03 2.76
N MET A 81 -7.96 -43.32 1.90
CA MET A 81 -7.03 -42.33 1.34
C MET A 81 -7.62 -41.73 0.05
N TYR A 82 -7.60 -40.40 -0.05
CA TYR A 82 -8.09 -39.66 -1.19
C TYR A 82 -6.96 -38.86 -1.83
N ASN A 83 -6.72 -39.12 -3.11
CA ASN A 83 -5.73 -38.40 -3.92
C ASN A 83 -6.40 -37.37 -4.84
N ASP A 84 -7.72 -37.48 -4.98
CA ASP A 84 -8.57 -36.55 -5.73
C ASP A 84 -9.42 -35.71 -4.78
N LYS A 85 -9.43 -34.40 -5.01
CA LYS A 85 -10.13 -33.44 -4.15
C LYS A 85 -11.66 -33.55 -4.29
N ASP A 86 -12.17 -33.89 -5.47
CA ASP A 86 -13.61 -34.00 -5.69
C ASP A 86 -14.17 -35.24 -5.00
N ALA A 87 -13.45 -36.37 -5.07
CA ALA A 87 -13.78 -37.59 -4.33
C ALA A 87 -13.75 -37.38 -2.79
N PHE A 88 -12.75 -36.66 -2.27
CA PHE A 88 -12.71 -36.29 -0.85
C PHE A 88 -13.89 -35.40 -0.47
N LYS A 89 -14.18 -34.36 -1.27
CA LYS A 89 -15.26 -33.41 -1.00
C LYS A 89 -16.61 -34.09 -0.96
N GLN A 90 -16.88 -34.98 -1.92
CA GLN A 90 -18.11 -35.76 -1.95
C GLN A 90 -18.25 -36.65 -0.72
N HIS A 91 -17.20 -37.39 -0.35
CA HIS A 91 -17.19 -38.18 0.89
C HIS A 91 -17.46 -37.32 2.13
N TYR A 92 -16.82 -36.16 2.22
CA TYR A 92 -16.97 -35.26 3.36
C TYR A 92 -18.41 -34.73 3.48
N GLU A 93 -19.02 -34.35 2.36
CA GLU A 93 -20.42 -33.92 2.32
C GLU A 93 -21.37 -35.03 2.76
N ASP A 94 -21.18 -36.26 2.26
CA ASP A 94 -22.07 -37.39 2.53
C ASP A 94 -21.91 -37.97 3.95
N ALA A 95 -20.68 -38.10 4.43
CA ALA A 95 -20.35 -38.78 5.68
C ALA A 95 -20.28 -37.83 6.89
N HIS A 96 -19.81 -36.60 6.71
CA HIS A 96 -19.55 -35.66 7.81
C HIS A 96 -20.53 -34.48 7.84
N ASN A 97 -21.03 -34.03 6.69
CA ASN A 97 -21.89 -32.85 6.62
C ASN A 97 -23.39 -33.16 6.83
N LYS A 98 -23.76 -34.44 6.97
CA LYS A 98 -25.13 -34.90 7.24
C LYS A 98 -25.71 -34.37 8.56
N LYS A 99 -24.89 -34.14 9.58
CA LYS A 99 -25.33 -33.57 10.88
C LYS A 99 -25.60 -32.06 10.80
N VAL A 100 -24.88 -31.33 9.97
CA VAL A 100 -25.09 -29.89 9.76
C VAL A 100 -26.43 -29.65 9.05
N LEU A 101 -26.75 -30.46 8.03
CA LEU A 101 -28.04 -30.44 7.35
C LEU A 101 -29.22 -30.82 8.26
N GLN A 102 -29.04 -31.80 9.16
CA GLN A 102 -30.08 -32.14 10.15
C GLN A 102 -30.34 -30.99 11.15
N SER A 103 -29.30 -30.27 11.59
CA SER A 103 -29.48 -29.10 12.46
C SER A 103 -30.12 -27.89 11.75
N ALA A 104 -29.83 -27.70 10.45
CA ALA A 104 -30.48 -26.67 9.64
C ALA A 104 -31.96 -26.99 9.38
N SER A 105 -32.28 -28.25 9.10
CA SER A 105 -33.66 -28.75 8.94
C SER A 105 -34.49 -28.59 10.22
N LEU A 106 -33.90 -28.83 11.40
CA LEU A 106 -34.59 -28.62 12.68
C LEU A 106 -34.91 -27.15 12.92
N CYS A 107 -34.03 -26.22 12.54
CA CYS A 107 -34.24 -24.78 12.72
C CYS A 107 -35.45 -24.26 11.93
N GLU A 108 -35.67 -24.76 10.71
CA GLU A 108 -36.82 -24.37 9.88
C GLU A 108 -38.15 -24.89 10.44
N VAL A 109 -38.17 -26.08 11.04
CA VAL A 109 -39.37 -26.66 11.66
C VAL A 109 -39.74 -25.93 12.96
N PHE A 110 -38.76 -25.57 13.80
CA PHE A 110 -39.02 -24.78 15.02
C PHE A 110 -39.36 -23.30 14.71
N GLY A 111 -38.83 -22.72 13.63
CA GLY A 111 -39.22 -21.40 13.15
C GLY A 111 -40.66 -21.29 12.66
N ALA A 112 -41.25 -22.40 12.20
CA ALA A 112 -42.67 -22.47 11.82
C ALA A 112 -43.60 -22.66 13.02
N ALA A 113 -43.15 -23.37 14.08
CA ALA A 113 -43.97 -23.62 15.28
C ALA A 113 -44.06 -22.41 16.25
N LEU A 114 -43.14 -21.44 16.14
CA LEU A 114 -43.15 -20.19 16.94
C LEU A 114 -43.93 -19.04 16.29
N LYS A 115 -44.66 -19.30 15.19
CA LYS A 115 -45.67 -18.40 14.62
C LYS A 115 -47.08 -18.94 14.92
N CYS A 116 -47.45 -19.01 16.19
CA CYS A 116 -48.83 -19.06 16.70
C CYS A 116 -48.87 -18.28 18.01
#